data_AF-A0AAW0WSG2-F1
#
_entry.id   AF-A0AAW0WSG2-F1
#
_cell.length_a   1.000
_cell.length_b   1.000
_cell.length_c   1.000
_cell.angle_alpha   90.00
_cell.angle_beta   90.00
_cell.angle_gamma   90.00
#
_symmetry.space_group_name_H-M   'P 1'
#
loop_
_entity.id
_entity.type
_entity.pdbx_description
1 polymer ?
#
loop_
_entity_poly.entity_id
_entity_poly.type
_entity_poly.pdbx_seq_one_letter_code
_entity_poly.pdbx_strand_id
1 'polypeptide(L)'
;VSWVKFVVTPKENGAVLSCTASSSTLPDPPVSTNTTLNVTHAPLVRLQLGASLRPQHIRQGDDVYFDCQVVANPAIQRITWYKEEMEVRHHKTAGVLVGGTNLVLQSVQRPDAGVYTCTATNAVATS
;
A
#
# COMPACT_ATOMS: atom_id res chain seq x y z
N VAL A 1 -34.06 14.84 -10.96
CA VAL A 1 -32.89 14.19 -10.32
C VAL A 1 -31.97 13.73 -11.43
N SER A 2 -30.69 14.13 -11.39
CA SER A 2 -29.67 13.63 -12.33
C SER A 2 -28.85 12.54 -11.64
N TRP A 3 -28.48 11.49 -12.37
CA TRP A 3 -27.65 10.40 -11.86
C TRP A 3 -26.41 10.20 -12.72
N VAL A 4 -25.30 9.84 -12.08
CA VAL A 4 -24.05 9.43 -12.74
C VAL A 4 -23.77 7.97 -12.39
N LYS A 5 -23.38 7.17 -13.37
CA LYS A 5 -23.01 5.76 -13.18
C LYS A 5 -21.59 5.54 -13.70
N PHE A 6 -20.72 5.04 -12.85
CA PHE A 6 -19.34 4.74 -13.19
C PHE A 6 -18.83 3.60 -12.31
N VAL A 7 -17.71 2.99 -12.71
CA VAL A 7 -17.05 1.93 -11.94
C VAL A 7 -15.99 2.58 -11.07
N VAL A 8 -16.16 2.44 -9.76
CA VAL A 8 -15.26 3.08 -8.79
C VAL A 8 -13.96 2.28 -8.65
N THR A 9 -12.82 2.95 -8.71
CA THR A 9 -11.51 2.33 -8.44
C THR A 9 -10.89 2.85 -7.14
N PRO A 10 -9.97 2.10 -6.49
CA PRO A 10 -9.24 2.58 -5.31
C PRO A 10 -8.54 3.93 -5.51
N LYS A 11 -8.15 4.25 -6.74
CA LYS A 11 -7.49 5.52 -7.10
C LYS A 11 -8.41 6.75 -6.99
N GLU A 12 -9.72 6.56 -6.99
CA GLU A 12 -10.72 7.63 -6.89
C GLU A 12 -11.08 7.96 -5.43
N ASN A 13 -10.48 7.28 -4.45
CA ASN A 13 -10.65 7.65 -3.06
C ASN A 13 -10.24 9.11 -2.81
N GLY A 14 -11.10 9.91 -2.19
CA GLY A 14 -10.89 11.33 -1.98
C GLY A 14 -11.29 12.23 -3.17
N ALA A 15 -11.75 11.67 -4.29
CA ALA A 15 -12.26 12.47 -5.39
C ALA A 15 -13.55 13.21 -4.98
N VAL A 16 -13.72 14.44 -5.47
CA VAL A 16 -14.86 15.31 -5.16
C VAL A 16 -15.85 15.25 -6.32
N LEU A 17 -17.07 14.78 -6.05
CA LEU A 17 -18.19 14.87 -6.97
C LEU A 17 -18.96 16.16 -6.71
N SER A 18 -19.22 16.93 -7.77
CA SER A 18 -20.00 18.17 -7.70
C SER A 18 -21.29 18.05 -8.49
N CYS A 19 -22.40 18.46 -7.89
CA CYS A 19 -23.70 18.61 -8.54
C CYS A 19 -24.03 20.09 -8.62
N THR A 20 -24.04 20.64 -9.84
CA THR A 20 -24.30 22.06 -10.09
C THR A 20 -25.65 22.24 -10.77
N ALA A 21 -26.52 23.03 -10.16
CA ALA A 21 -27.80 23.47 -10.72
C ALA A 21 -27.66 24.88 -11.28
N SER A 22 -28.10 25.06 -12.53
CA SER A 22 -28.13 26.36 -13.21
C SER A 22 -29.49 26.57 -13.84
N SER A 23 -29.93 27.82 -13.93
CA SER A 23 -31.17 28.22 -14.61
C SER A 23 -30.84 29.22 -15.70
N SER A 24 -31.35 29.01 -16.92
CA SER A 24 -31.13 29.93 -18.05
C SER A 24 -32.02 31.17 -17.99
N THR A 25 -33.02 31.19 -17.09
CA THR A 25 -34.01 32.26 -16.97
C THR A 25 -33.75 33.20 -15.80
N LEU A 26 -32.96 32.80 -14.81
CA LEU A 26 -32.60 33.61 -13.66
C LEU A 26 -31.15 34.08 -13.81
N PRO A 27 -30.83 35.36 -13.54
CA PRO A 27 -29.47 35.89 -13.58
C PRO A 27 -28.61 35.47 -12.38
N ASP A 28 -29.15 34.66 -11.47
CA ASP A 28 -28.45 34.20 -10.27
C ASP A 28 -27.29 33.25 -10.61
N PRO A 29 -26.21 33.26 -9.82
CA PRO A 29 -25.11 32.33 -9.99
C PRO A 29 -25.57 30.88 -9.81
N PRO A 30 -24.96 29.93 -10.55
CA PRO A 30 -25.28 28.52 -10.41
C PRO A 30 -24.93 28.01 -9.00
N VAL A 31 -25.80 27.15 -8.45
CA VAL A 31 -25.65 26.58 -7.11
C VAL A 31 -25.02 25.21 -7.22
N SER A 32 -23.89 24.99 -6.56
CA SER A 32 -23.21 23.70 -6.54
C SER A 32 -23.16 23.08 -5.15
N THR A 33 -23.37 21.76 -5.06
CA THR A 33 -23.10 20.96 -3.86
C THR A 33 -22.04 19.91 -4.16
N ASN A 34 -21.18 19.63 -3.18
CA ASN A 34 -20.04 18.73 -3.34
C ASN A 34 -20.11 17.58 -2.34
N THR A 35 -19.63 16.41 -2.75
CA THR A 35 -19.44 15.25 -1.87
C THR A 35 -18.12 14.56 -2.19
N THR A 36 -17.43 14.06 -1.16
CA THR A 36 -16.14 13.39 -1.32
C THR A 36 -16.34 11.89 -1.29
N LEU A 37 -15.77 11.18 -2.27
CA LEU A 37 -15.83 9.73 -2.34
C LEU A 37 -14.93 9.11 -1.28
N ASN A 38 -15.51 8.22 -0.46
CA ASN A 38 -14.76 7.33 0.43
C ASN A 38 -14.83 5.92 -0.14
N VAL A 39 -13.75 5.50 -0.81
CA VAL A 39 -13.65 4.21 -1.48
C VAL A 39 -12.81 3.29 -0.62
N THR A 40 -13.46 2.32 0.02
CA THR A 40 -12.77 1.29 0.79
C THR A 40 -12.29 0.16 -0.11
N HIS A 41 -11.09 -0.37 0.16
CA HIS A 41 -10.47 -1.42 -0.61
C HIS A 41 -9.47 -2.22 0.23
N ALA A 42 -9.17 -3.44 -0.24
CA ALA A 42 -8.11 -4.28 0.30
C ALA A 42 -6.74 -3.61 0.12
N PRO A 43 -5.76 -3.87 1.01
CA PRO A 43 -4.42 -3.31 0.88
C PRO A 43 -3.77 -3.72 -0.45
N LEU A 44 -3.21 -2.74 -1.16
CA LEU A 44 -2.39 -2.95 -2.34
C LEU A 44 -0.93 -2.81 -1.93
N VAL A 45 -0.18 -3.92 -2.02
CA VAL A 45 1.23 -3.99 -1.61
C VAL A 45 2.17 -3.92 -2.80
N ARG A 46 3.29 -3.24 -2.64
CA ARG A 46 4.40 -3.24 -3.60
C ARG A 46 5.72 -3.37 -2.85
N LEU A 47 6.42 -4.46 -3.08
CA LEU A 47 7.72 -4.70 -2.48
C LEU A 47 8.82 -4.01 -3.28
N GLN A 48 9.69 -3.29 -2.57
CA GLN A 48 10.88 -2.65 -3.13
C GLN A 48 12.11 -2.98 -2.29
N LEU A 49 13.27 -3.14 -2.94
CA LEU A 49 14.55 -3.09 -2.24
C LEU A 49 14.88 -1.64 -1.91
N GLY A 50 15.63 -1.42 -0.83
CA GLY A 50 16.16 -0.11 -0.48
C GLY A 50 16.89 0.53 -1.66
N ALA A 51 16.74 1.84 -1.84
CA ALA A 51 17.16 2.57 -3.03
C ALA A 51 18.64 2.37 -3.43
N SER A 52 19.51 2.07 -2.46
CA SER A 52 20.93 1.83 -2.68
C SER A 52 21.28 0.41 -3.09
N LEU A 53 20.33 -0.54 -3.00
CA LEU A 53 20.55 -1.95 -3.24
C LEU A 53 20.19 -2.32 -4.68
N ARG A 54 21.07 -3.08 -5.32
CA ARG A 54 20.79 -3.71 -6.61
C ARG A 54 20.78 -5.21 -6.41
N PRO A 55 19.70 -5.93 -6.78
CA PRO A 55 19.59 -7.37 -6.54
C PRO A 55 20.80 -8.18 -7.04
N GLN A 56 21.41 -7.76 -8.15
CA GLN A 56 22.56 -8.43 -8.77
C GLN A 56 23.90 -8.20 -8.04
N HIS A 57 23.96 -7.22 -7.14
CA HIS A 57 25.20 -6.82 -6.46
C HIS A 57 25.24 -7.19 -4.98
N ILE A 58 24.18 -7.81 -4.45
CA ILE A 58 24.11 -8.24 -3.05
C ILE A 58 25.05 -9.43 -2.84
N ARG A 59 25.93 -9.33 -1.86
CA ARG A 59 26.92 -10.33 -1.48
C ARG A 59 26.71 -10.78 -0.05
N GLN A 60 27.37 -11.89 0.32
CA GLN A 60 27.40 -12.32 1.72
C GLN A 60 28.02 -11.24 2.59
N GLY A 61 27.42 -11.00 3.76
CA GLY A 61 27.84 -9.98 4.70
C GLY A 61 27.26 -8.59 4.43
N ASP A 62 26.52 -8.39 3.32
CA ASP A 62 25.81 -7.13 3.08
C ASP A 62 24.56 -7.04 3.96
N ASP A 63 24.16 -5.81 4.26
CA ASP A 63 22.88 -5.52 4.89
C ASP A 63 21.83 -5.25 3.80
N VAL A 64 20.72 -5.99 3.84
CA VAL A 64 19.62 -5.87 2.88
C VAL A 64 18.41 -5.26 3.56
N TYR A 65 17.82 -4.27 2.90
CA TYR A 65 16.62 -3.57 3.36
C TYR A 65 15.51 -3.70 2.32
N PHE A 66 14.32 -4.05 2.79
CA PHE A 66 13.10 -4.11 2.01
C PHE A 66 12.07 -3.11 2.54
N ASP A 67 11.39 -2.45 1.63
CA ASP A 67 10.25 -1.56 1.89
C ASP A 67 9.00 -2.13 1.22
N CYS A 68 7.95 -2.36 2.00
CA CYS A 68 6.64 -2.76 1.52
C CYS A 68 5.74 -1.53 1.48
N GLN A 69 5.59 -0.97 0.28
CA GLN A 69 4.69 0.16 0.06
C GLN A 69 3.25 -0.34 0.08
N VAL A 70 2.44 0.19 1.00
CA VAL A 70 1.05 -0.23 1.15
C VAL A 70 0.09 0.93 0.94
N VAL A 71 -0.86 0.74 0.02
CA VAL A 71 -2.00 1.65 -0.17
C VAL A 71 -3.24 0.91 0.30
N ALA A 72 -3.92 1.42 1.33
CA ALA A 72 -5.10 0.78 1.90
C ALA A 72 -6.09 1.82 2.43
N ASN A 73 -7.38 1.53 2.29
CA ASN A 73 -8.45 2.27 2.96
C ASN A 73 -9.54 1.30 3.42
N PRO A 74 -9.80 1.14 4.73
CA PRO A 74 -9.16 1.79 5.87
C PRO A 74 -7.68 1.41 6.05
N ALA A 75 -6.99 2.13 6.94
CA ALA A 75 -5.59 1.88 7.26
C ALA A 75 -5.33 0.42 7.66
N ILE A 76 -4.10 -0.04 7.39
CA ILE A 76 -3.70 -1.41 7.70
C ILE A 76 -3.65 -1.65 9.21
N GLN A 77 -4.02 -2.85 9.61
CA GLN A 77 -3.98 -3.31 11.00
C GLN A 77 -2.75 -4.19 11.26
N ARG A 78 -2.32 -4.93 10.24
CA ARG A 78 -1.18 -5.86 10.33
C ARG A 78 -0.47 -5.98 8.99
N ILE A 79 0.83 -6.22 9.07
CA ILE A 79 1.69 -6.56 7.95
C ILE A 79 2.55 -7.76 8.34
N THR A 80 2.69 -8.70 7.41
CA THR A 80 3.42 -9.95 7.62
C THR A 80 4.40 -10.14 6.48
N TRP A 81 5.61 -10.56 6.81
CA TRP A 81 6.67 -10.85 5.87
C TRP A 81 6.82 -12.35 5.68
N TYR A 82 7.10 -12.76 4.46
CA TYR A 82 7.31 -14.14 4.10
C TYR A 82 8.59 -14.28 3.27
N LYS A 83 9.25 -15.43 3.45
CA LYS A 83 10.32 -15.93 2.61
C LYS A 83 9.89 -17.30 2.12
N GLU A 84 9.68 -17.45 0.83
CA GLU A 84 9.27 -18.74 0.22
C GLU A 84 8.06 -19.36 0.97
N GLU A 85 7.00 -18.57 1.16
CA GLU A 85 5.77 -18.93 1.90
C GLU A 85 5.94 -19.13 3.43
N MET A 86 7.15 -19.03 3.96
CA MET A 86 7.41 -19.13 5.39
C MET A 86 7.41 -17.75 6.05
N GLU A 87 6.64 -17.58 7.13
CA GLU A 87 6.59 -16.34 7.89
C GLU A 87 7.97 -15.97 8.45
N VAL A 88 8.45 -14.79 8.10
CA VAL A 88 9.68 -14.21 8.62
C VAL A 88 9.37 -13.54 9.95
N ARG A 89 9.93 -14.09 11.02
CA ARG A 89 9.78 -13.52 12.36
C ARG A 89 10.93 -12.60 12.70
N HIS A 90 10.63 -11.56 13.49
CA HIS A 90 11.65 -10.69 14.05
C HIS A 90 12.63 -11.49 14.91
N HIS A 91 13.90 -11.48 14.54
CA HIS A 91 14.97 -12.22 15.20
C HIS A 91 16.28 -11.42 15.22
N LYS A 92 16.39 -10.50 16.19
CA LYS A 92 17.51 -9.54 16.29
C LYS A 92 18.90 -10.20 16.35
N THR A 93 19.05 -11.31 17.08
CA THR A 93 20.34 -12.03 17.20
C THR A 93 20.75 -12.76 15.92
N ALA A 94 19.84 -12.96 14.98
CA ALA A 94 20.11 -13.55 13.66
C ALA A 94 20.11 -12.47 12.56
N GLY A 95 20.11 -11.19 12.93
CA GLY A 95 20.12 -10.08 11.97
C GLY A 95 18.78 -9.82 11.27
N VAL A 96 17.67 -10.40 11.72
CA VAL A 96 16.34 -10.21 11.09
C VAL A 96 15.53 -9.19 11.88
N LEU A 97 15.27 -8.02 11.29
CA LEU A 97 14.53 -6.92 11.92
C LEU A 97 13.26 -6.62 11.11
N VAL A 98 12.09 -6.97 11.66
CA VAL A 98 10.78 -6.65 11.10
C VAL A 98 10.26 -5.36 11.74
N GLY A 99 10.21 -4.27 10.97
CA GLY A 99 9.75 -2.94 11.38
C GLY A 99 8.33 -2.59 10.94
N GLY A 100 7.48 -3.59 10.66
CA GLY A 100 6.17 -3.37 10.05
C GLY A 100 6.29 -3.31 8.53
N THR A 101 6.31 -2.10 7.95
CA THR A 101 6.46 -1.91 6.49
C THR A 101 7.85 -2.21 5.98
N ASN A 102 8.82 -2.39 6.89
CA ASN A 102 10.22 -2.57 6.54
C ASN A 102 10.73 -3.91 7.06
N LEU A 103 11.58 -4.57 6.28
CA LEU A 103 12.32 -5.76 6.70
C LEU A 103 13.81 -5.50 6.46
N VAL A 104 14.61 -5.71 7.51
CA VAL A 104 16.07 -5.60 7.43
C VAL A 104 16.68 -6.96 7.72
N LEU A 105 17.61 -7.38 6.87
CA LEU A 105 18.45 -8.55 7.04
C LEU A 105 19.90 -8.09 7.15
N GLN A 106 20.53 -8.33 8.28
CA GLN A 106 21.90 -7.90 8.54
C GLN A 106 22.88 -9.02 8.21
N SER A 107 24.02 -8.69 7.59
CA SER A 107 25.09 -9.62 7.26
C SER A 107 24.58 -10.89 6.56
N VAL A 108 23.84 -10.71 5.46
CA VAL A 108 23.12 -11.80 4.80
C VAL A 108 24.04 -12.96 4.42
N GLN A 109 23.53 -14.17 4.54
CA GLN A 109 24.23 -15.42 4.22
C GLN A 109 23.58 -16.11 3.02
N ARG A 110 24.26 -17.12 2.46
CA ARG A 110 23.70 -17.91 1.35
C ARG A 110 22.29 -18.46 1.64
N PRO A 111 21.98 -18.96 2.85
CA PRO A 111 20.64 -19.45 3.17
C PRO A 111 19.57 -18.37 3.19
N ASP A 112 19.92 -17.08 3.29
CA ASP A 112 18.96 -15.97 3.27
C ASP A 112 18.51 -15.63 1.85
N ALA A 113 19.19 -16.15 0.82
CA ALA A 113 18.71 -16.02 -0.55
C ALA A 113 17.33 -16.68 -0.70
N GLY A 114 16.43 -16.03 -1.45
CA GLY A 114 15.09 -16.52 -1.69
C GLY A 114 14.14 -15.43 -2.17
N VAL A 115 12.87 -15.80 -2.36
CA VAL A 115 11.80 -14.88 -2.71
C VAL A 115 11.15 -14.36 -1.45
N TYR A 116 11.22 -13.04 -1.24
CA TYR A 116 10.55 -12.35 -0.14
C TYR A 116 9.24 -11.74 -0.64
N THR A 117 8.20 -11.84 0.17
CA THR A 117 6.90 -11.20 -0.07
C THR A 117 6.40 -10.54 1.22
N CYS A 118 5.55 -9.53 1.06
CA CYS A 118 4.85 -8.89 2.17
C CYS A 118 3.34 -8.96 1.91
N THR A 119 2.57 -9.22 2.95
CA THR A 119 1.11 -9.14 2.90
C THR A 119 0.64 -8.13 3.93
N ALA A 120 -0.43 -7.42 3.62
CA ALA A 120 -1.03 -6.46 4.53
C ALA A 120 -2.52 -6.74 4.70
N THR A 121 -3.00 -6.60 5.94
CA THR A 121 -4.39 -6.84 6.31
C THR A 121 -5.01 -5.54 6.82
N ASN A 122 -6.19 -5.20 6.31
CA ASN A 122 -7.05 -4.16 6.88
C ASN A 122 -8.44 -4.75 7.24
N ALA A 123 -9.35 -3.89 7.69
CA ALA A 123 -10.69 -4.30 8.09
C ALA A 123 -11.56 -4.87 6.94
N VAL A 124 -11.15 -4.67 5.69
CA VAL A 124 -11.87 -5.16 4.51
C VAL A 124 -11.35 -6.55 4.12
N ALA A 125 -10.03 -6.68 3.92
CA ALA A 125 -9.41 -7.93 3.48
C ALA A 125 -7.88 -7.94 3.72
N THR A 126 -7.26 -9.04 3.31
CA THR A 126 -5.80 -9.17 3.15
C THR A 126 -5.43 -9.11 1.67
N SER A 127 -4.29 -8.48 1.37
CA SER A 127 -3.72 -8.35 0.02
C SER A 127 -3.41 -9.68 -0.65
#